data_AF-A0A3R6UA72-F1
#
_entry.id   AF-A0A3R6UA72-F1
#
_cell.length_a   1.000
_cell.length_b   1.000
_cell.length_c   1.000
_cell.angle_alpha   90.00
_cell.angle_beta   90.00
_cell.angle_gamma   90.00
#
_symmetry.space_group_name_H-M   'P 1'
#
loop_
_entity.id
_entity.type
_entity.pdbx_description
1 polymer ?
#
loop_
_entity_poly.entity_id
_entity_poly.type
_entity_poly.pdbx_seq_one_letter_code
_entity_poly.pdbx_strand_id
1 'polypeptide(L)'
;MDWKALLGSAYVDGMSDEEAKAKFDEIYMLRADHERENQKNKGLIDQYSAQIAENKRKQREQMSEAEKAEAERKEQWDAMVKKNQDLERTLKISELAGAYMERGFDKDFATETATAMYDGDNATVLSNEKIFADKREASLKSAWEKEYQVNPPAGNGSGRVDLSKQIAEAQERGDMVTYASLVRQQSEANAKR
;
A
#
# COMPACT_ATOMS: atom_id res chain seq x y z
N MET A 1 93.20 -28.85 -2.50
CA MET A 1 92.11 -27.85 -2.50
C MET A 1 92.70 -26.54 -2.01
N ASP A 2 92.43 -25.40 -2.64
CA ASP A 2 92.97 -24.11 -2.14
C ASP A 2 92.00 -23.50 -1.11
N TRP A 3 92.18 -23.88 0.16
CA TRP A 3 91.32 -23.43 1.25
C TRP A 3 91.47 -21.95 1.57
N LYS A 4 92.65 -21.36 1.31
CA LYS A 4 92.89 -19.94 1.54
C LYS A 4 92.08 -19.08 0.57
N ALA A 5 91.99 -19.50 -0.69
CA ALA A 5 91.13 -18.86 -1.67
C ALA A 5 89.62 -19.06 -1.38
N LEU A 6 89.23 -20.25 -0.90
CA LEU A 6 87.81 -20.60 -0.65
C LEU A 6 87.24 -20.00 0.63
N LEU A 7 88.01 -19.93 1.71
CA LEU A 7 87.55 -19.41 3.01
C LEU A 7 87.91 -17.93 3.21
N GLY A 8 88.86 -17.38 2.44
CA GLY A 8 89.27 -15.99 2.53
C GLY A 8 89.69 -15.60 3.93
N SER A 9 88.97 -14.66 4.55
CA SER A 9 89.23 -14.19 5.92
C SER A 9 88.92 -15.21 7.02
N ALA A 10 88.19 -16.30 6.71
CA ALA A 10 87.89 -17.37 7.67
C ALA A 10 89.00 -18.45 7.74
N TYR A 11 89.95 -18.43 6.79
CA TYR A 11 91.10 -19.33 6.76
C TYR A 11 92.15 -18.94 7.81
N VAL A 12 92.78 -19.93 8.45
CA VAL A 12 93.88 -19.73 9.41
C VAL A 12 95.05 -20.60 8.97
N ASP A 13 96.26 -20.03 8.90
CA ASP A 13 97.47 -20.76 8.53
C ASP A 13 97.74 -21.89 9.55
N GLY A 14 97.83 -23.13 9.05
CA GLY A 14 98.02 -24.34 9.87
C GLY A 14 96.76 -25.17 10.12
N MET A 15 95.59 -24.73 9.63
CA MET A 15 94.34 -25.50 9.68
C MET A 15 94.44 -26.78 8.84
N SER A 16 93.96 -27.90 9.39
CA SER A 16 93.87 -29.15 8.64
C SER A 16 92.80 -29.08 7.55
N ASP A 17 92.92 -29.94 6.53
CA ASP A 17 91.92 -30.04 5.45
C ASP A 17 90.51 -30.36 5.97
N GLU A 18 90.41 -31.11 7.07
CA GLU A 18 89.13 -31.45 7.72
C GLU A 18 88.50 -30.25 8.43
N GLU A 19 89.30 -29.46 9.16
CA GLU A 19 88.85 -28.23 9.81
C GLU A 19 88.47 -27.15 8.80
N ALA A 20 89.23 -27.04 7.70
CA ALA A 20 88.92 -26.11 6.61
C ALA A 20 87.62 -26.50 5.89
N LYS A 21 87.41 -27.79 5.66
CA LYS A 21 86.15 -28.29 5.11
C LYS A 21 84.97 -28.03 6.05
N ALA A 22 85.12 -28.27 7.35
CA ALA A 22 84.07 -28.00 8.34
C ALA A 22 83.67 -26.52 8.37
N LYS A 23 84.64 -25.60 8.32
CA LYS A 23 84.36 -24.15 8.22
C LYS A 23 83.71 -23.76 6.89
N PHE A 24 84.11 -24.39 5.79
CA PHE A 24 83.51 -24.13 4.49
C PHE A 24 82.03 -24.54 4.50
N ASP A 25 81.74 -25.74 5.00
CA ASP A 25 80.38 -26.25 5.14
C ASP A 25 79.57 -25.35 6.09
N GLU A 26 80.12 -24.92 7.22
CA GLU A 26 79.46 -24.00 8.16
C GLU A 26 79.07 -22.67 7.50
N ILE A 27 79.98 -22.00 6.78
CA ILE A 27 79.73 -20.66 6.23
C ILE A 27 78.83 -20.73 4.98
N TYR A 28 79.11 -21.66 4.07
CA TYR A 28 78.46 -21.71 2.76
C TYR A 28 77.16 -22.51 2.78
N MET A 29 77.03 -23.58 3.59
CA MET A 29 75.75 -24.28 3.72
C MET A 29 74.74 -23.46 4.54
N LEU A 30 75.14 -22.78 5.64
CA LEU A 30 74.22 -21.85 6.32
C LEU A 30 73.72 -20.78 5.34
N ARG A 31 74.61 -20.20 4.53
CA ARG A 31 74.21 -19.15 3.57
C ARG A 31 73.20 -19.66 2.55
N ALA A 32 73.42 -20.87 2.02
CA ALA A 32 72.49 -21.52 1.09
C ALA A 32 71.13 -21.84 1.75
N ASP A 33 71.13 -22.21 3.02
CA ASP A 33 69.90 -22.46 3.79
C ASP A 33 69.14 -21.16 4.08
N HIS A 34 69.85 -20.09 4.46
CA HIS A 34 69.29 -18.75 4.63
C HIS A 34 68.72 -18.20 3.31
N GLU A 35 69.37 -18.42 2.17
CA GLU A 35 68.84 -18.01 0.85
C GLU A 35 67.59 -18.79 0.46
N ARG A 36 67.56 -20.10 0.73
CA ARG A 36 66.34 -20.92 0.57
C ARG A 36 65.20 -20.45 1.46
N GLU A 37 65.50 -20.13 2.71
CA GLU A 37 64.50 -19.64 3.67
C GLU A 37 63.96 -18.26 3.26
N ASN A 38 64.82 -17.34 2.82
CA ASN A 38 64.41 -16.05 2.29
C ASN A 38 63.54 -16.19 1.02
N GLN A 39 63.87 -17.11 0.12
CA GLN A 39 63.02 -17.39 -1.05
C GLN A 39 61.65 -17.95 -0.66
N LYS A 40 61.61 -18.87 0.33
CA LYS A 40 60.35 -19.39 0.88
C LYS A 40 59.51 -18.28 1.52
N ASN A 41 60.13 -17.44 2.35
CA ASN A 41 59.46 -16.33 3.01
C ASN A 41 58.91 -15.32 2.01
N LYS A 42 59.69 -14.99 0.96
CA LYS A 42 59.21 -14.15 -0.14
C LYS A 42 58.02 -14.76 -0.86
N GLY A 43 58.08 -16.06 -1.18
CA GLY A 43 56.95 -16.78 -1.79
C GLY A 43 55.70 -16.77 -0.92
N LEU A 44 55.84 -16.94 0.40
CA LEU A 44 54.73 -16.82 1.35
C LEU A 44 54.17 -15.40 1.39
N ILE A 45 55.02 -14.38 1.43
CA ILE A 45 54.60 -12.96 1.41
C ILE A 45 53.83 -12.64 0.13
N ASP A 46 54.30 -13.08 -1.03
CA ASP A 46 53.64 -12.88 -2.31
C ASP A 46 52.27 -13.60 -2.34
N GLN A 47 52.20 -14.83 -1.81
CA GLN A 47 50.95 -15.59 -1.69
C GLN A 47 49.94 -14.92 -0.75
N TYR A 48 50.36 -14.47 0.43
CA TYR A 48 49.47 -13.78 1.37
C TYR A 48 49.02 -12.44 0.82
N SER A 49 49.90 -11.70 0.13
CA SER A 49 49.55 -10.44 -0.52
C SER A 49 48.48 -10.64 -1.59
N ALA A 50 48.61 -11.70 -2.41
CA ALA A 50 47.61 -12.07 -3.39
C ALA A 50 46.26 -12.44 -2.75
N GLN A 51 46.27 -13.25 -1.68
CA GLN A 51 45.05 -13.63 -0.95
C GLN A 51 44.36 -12.41 -0.31
N ILE A 52 45.12 -11.46 0.24
CA ILE A 52 44.57 -10.22 0.79
C ILE A 52 43.90 -9.39 -0.31
N ALA A 53 44.54 -9.27 -1.48
CA ALA A 53 43.97 -8.54 -2.61
C ALA A 53 42.68 -9.19 -3.12
N GLU A 54 42.65 -10.52 -3.24
CA GLU A 54 41.48 -11.28 -3.64
C GLU A 54 40.34 -11.16 -2.62
N ASN A 55 40.63 -11.31 -1.32
CA ASN A 55 39.64 -11.17 -0.26
C ASN A 55 39.06 -9.75 -0.21
N LYS A 56 39.90 -8.72 -0.38
CA LYS A 56 39.42 -7.33 -0.47
C LYS A 56 38.51 -7.11 -1.68
N ARG A 57 38.78 -7.77 -2.81
CA ARG A 57 37.92 -7.71 -3.99
C ARG A 57 36.57 -8.39 -3.72
N LYS A 58 36.58 -9.61 -3.20
CA LYS A 58 35.36 -10.36 -2.84
C LYS A 58 34.50 -9.60 -1.83
N GLN A 59 35.11 -9.00 -0.80
CA GLN A 59 34.38 -8.19 0.18
C GLN A 59 33.70 -6.98 -0.46
N ARG A 60 34.38 -6.28 -1.38
CA ARG A 60 33.76 -5.15 -2.10
C ARG A 60 32.60 -5.58 -2.99
N GLU A 61 32.76 -6.70 -3.70
CA GLU A 61 31.70 -7.27 -4.55
C GLU A 61 30.49 -7.68 -3.70
N GLN A 62 30.71 -8.39 -2.59
CA GLN A 62 29.66 -8.79 -1.66
C GLN A 62 28.92 -7.59 -1.03
N MET A 63 29.65 -6.55 -0.62
CA MET A 63 29.01 -5.32 -0.11
C MET A 63 28.13 -4.68 -1.18
N SER A 64 28.60 -4.60 -2.43
CA SER A 64 27.80 -4.04 -3.53
C SER A 64 26.55 -4.86 -3.84
N GLU A 65 26.63 -6.19 -3.80
CA GLU A 65 25.47 -7.07 -3.95
C GLU A 65 24.48 -6.93 -2.80
N ALA A 66 24.98 -6.82 -1.56
CA ALA A 66 24.14 -6.62 -0.38
C ALA A 66 23.39 -5.29 -0.43
N GLU A 67 24.05 -4.20 -0.83
CA GLU A 67 23.44 -2.87 -1.02
C GLU A 67 22.32 -2.91 -2.08
N LYS A 68 22.54 -3.58 -3.21
CA LYS A 68 21.51 -3.77 -4.24
C LYS A 68 20.33 -4.59 -3.72
N ALA A 69 20.60 -5.71 -3.04
CA ALA A 69 19.56 -6.55 -2.46
C ALA A 69 18.76 -5.82 -1.36
N GLU A 70 19.38 -4.93 -0.60
CA GLU A 70 18.68 -4.09 0.38
C GLU A 70 17.80 -3.04 -0.31
N ALA A 71 18.29 -2.37 -1.36
CA ALA A 71 17.50 -1.44 -2.14
C ALA A 71 16.28 -2.12 -2.78
N GLU A 72 16.46 -3.29 -3.40
CA GLU A 72 15.37 -4.08 -3.98
C GLU A 72 14.38 -4.56 -2.91
N ARG A 73 14.85 -5.03 -1.75
CA ARG A 73 13.96 -5.39 -0.64
C ARG A 73 13.16 -4.21 -0.13
N LYS A 74 13.78 -3.03 -0.02
CA LYS A 74 13.09 -1.81 0.41
C LYS A 74 12.02 -1.41 -0.60
N GLU A 75 12.33 -1.44 -1.89
CA GLU A 75 11.35 -1.15 -2.95
C GLU A 75 10.18 -2.14 -2.93
N GLN A 76 10.46 -3.44 -2.79
CA GLN A 76 9.43 -4.47 -2.66
C GLN A 76 8.57 -4.28 -1.39
N TRP A 77 9.21 -3.94 -0.26
CA TRP A 77 8.52 -3.66 0.99
C TRP A 77 7.61 -2.44 0.87
N ASP A 78 8.11 -1.33 0.34
CA ASP A 78 7.33 -0.11 0.14
C ASP A 78 6.15 -0.35 -0.81
N ALA A 79 6.35 -1.16 -1.86
CA ALA A 79 5.28 -1.59 -2.76
C ALA A 79 4.23 -2.47 -2.05
N MET A 80 4.65 -3.40 -1.19
CA MET A 80 3.74 -4.22 -0.38
C MET A 80 2.94 -3.38 0.61
N VAL A 81 3.59 -2.43 1.30
CA VAL A 81 2.92 -1.53 2.25
C VAL A 81 1.87 -0.69 1.53
N LYS A 82 2.22 -0.08 0.40
CA LYS A 82 1.28 0.70 -0.41
C LYS A 82 0.09 -0.14 -0.86
N LYS A 83 0.34 -1.35 -1.39
CA LYS A 83 -0.73 -2.26 -1.81
C LYS A 83 -1.65 -2.64 -0.65
N ASN A 84 -1.10 -2.84 0.55
CA ASN A 84 -1.90 -3.15 1.72
C ASN A 84 -2.80 -1.97 2.12
N GLN A 85 -2.26 -0.75 2.14
CA GLN A 85 -3.05 0.46 2.38
C GLN A 85 -4.16 0.66 1.34
N ASP A 86 -3.89 0.41 0.06
CA ASP A 86 -4.88 0.50 -1.01
C ASP A 86 -6.01 -0.54 -0.83
N LEU A 87 -5.65 -1.76 -0.41
CA LEU A 87 -6.61 -2.83 -0.11
C LEU A 87 -7.48 -2.49 1.11
N GLU A 88 -6.87 -2.01 2.19
CA GLU A 88 -7.59 -1.57 3.40
C GLU A 88 -8.57 -0.45 3.08
N ARG A 89 -8.13 0.56 2.31
CA ARG A 89 -8.99 1.65 1.84
C ARG A 89 -10.16 1.12 1.02
N THR A 90 -9.88 0.26 0.03
CA THR A 90 -10.91 -0.31 -0.85
C THR A 90 -11.93 -1.13 -0.06
N LEU A 91 -11.47 -1.94 0.90
CA LEU A 91 -12.34 -2.73 1.77
C LEU A 91 -13.27 -1.80 2.57
N LYS A 92 -12.72 -0.79 3.24
CA LYS A 92 -13.50 0.16 4.05
C LYS A 92 -14.54 0.92 3.23
N ILE A 93 -14.17 1.38 2.04
CA ILE A 93 -15.12 2.03 1.12
C ILE A 93 -16.22 1.04 0.69
N SER A 94 -15.88 -0.21 0.41
CA SER A 94 -16.87 -1.22 0.03
C SER A 94 -17.86 -1.56 1.16
N GLU A 95 -17.38 -1.64 2.40
CA GLU A 95 -18.22 -1.86 3.59
C GLU A 95 -19.19 -0.68 3.78
N LEU A 96 -18.69 0.55 3.70
CA LEU A 96 -19.49 1.78 3.80
C LEU A 96 -20.51 1.86 2.66
N ALA A 97 -20.10 1.57 1.42
CA ALA A 97 -21.00 1.57 0.27
C ALA A 97 -22.12 0.53 0.45
N GLY A 98 -21.80 -0.64 1.01
CA GLY A 98 -22.79 -1.64 1.42
C GLY A 98 -23.85 -1.06 2.36
N ALA A 99 -23.43 -0.37 3.42
CA ALA A 99 -24.34 0.26 4.38
C ALA A 99 -25.22 1.36 3.75
N TYR A 100 -24.69 2.15 2.80
CA TYR A 100 -25.50 3.12 2.05
C TYR A 100 -26.50 2.45 1.11
N MET A 101 -26.11 1.37 0.42
CA MET A 101 -27.02 0.61 -0.44
C MET A 101 -28.16 -0.03 0.36
N GLU A 102 -27.90 -0.54 1.56
CA GLU A 102 -28.94 -1.05 2.47
C GLU A 102 -29.97 0.03 2.86
N ARG A 103 -29.56 1.31 2.89
CA ARG A 103 -30.45 2.46 3.13
C ARG A 103 -31.25 2.88 1.88
N GLY A 104 -30.97 2.27 0.73
CA GLY A 104 -31.66 2.48 -0.54
C GLY A 104 -30.92 3.40 -1.52
N PHE A 105 -29.65 3.73 -1.26
CA PHE A 105 -28.82 4.43 -2.25
C PHE A 105 -28.56 3.49 -3.43
N ASP A 106 -28.54 4.02 -4.65
CA ASP A 106 -28.03 3.26 -5.78
C ASP A 106 -26.51 3.03 -5.64
N LYS A 107 -26.00 2.02 -6.34
CA LYS A 107 -24.61 1.55 -6.18
C LYS A 107 -23.57 2.66 -6.41
N ASP A 108 -23.77 3.48 -7.44
CA ASP A 108 -22.80 4.50 -7.81
C ASP A 108 -22.80 5.62 -6.76
N PHE A 109 -24.00 6.06 -6.35
CA PHE A 109 -24.15 7.09 -5.32
C PHE A 109 -23.72 6.64 -3.91
N ALA A 110 -23.95 5.37 -3.59
CA ALA A 110 -23.45 4.74 -2.37
C ALA A 110 -21.91 4.69 -2.34
N THR A 111 -21.29 4.33 -3.47
CA THR A 111 -19.82 4.26 -3.59
C THR A 111 -19.18 5.64 -3.49
N GLU A 112 -19.77 6.65 -4.14
CA GLU A 112 -19.33 8.04 -4.05
C GLU A 112 -19.41 8.58 -2.62
N THR A 113 -20.57 8.38 -1.96
CA THR A 113 -20.79 8.85 -0.58
C THR A 113 -19.89 8.12 0.41
N ALA A 114 -19.67 6.81 0.24
CA ALA A 114 -18.74 6.03 1.03
C ALA A 114 -17.28 6.49 0.85
N THR A 115 -16.89 6.83 -0.37
CA THR A 115 -15.55 7.36 -0.67
C THR A 115 -15.34 8.71 0.01
N ALA A 116 -16.30 9.64 -0.12
CA ALA A 116 -16.26 10.93 0.56
C ALA A 116 -16.20 10.78 2.08
N MET A 117 -16.97 9.85 2.65
CA MET A 117 -16.95 9.57 4.09
C MET A 117 -15.61 9.00 4.56
N TYR A 118 -15.00 8.11 3.78
CA TYR A 118 -13.67 7.58 4.08
C TYR A 118 -12.58 8.66 3.98
N ASP A 119 -12.64 9.52 2.96
CA ASP A 119 -11.67 10.58 2.71
C ASP A 119 -11.88 11.81 3.64
N GLY A 120 -12.93 11.81 4.47
CA GLY A 120 -13.27 12.90 5.39
C GLY A 120 -13.92 14.12 4.74
N ASP A 121 -14.37 13.99 3.50
CA ASP A 121 -15.11 15.03 2.76
C ASP A 121 -16.57 15.06 3.20
N ASN A 122 -16.78 15.60 4.41
CA ASN A 122 -18.12 15.73 5.00
C ASN A 122 -19.05 16.64 4.19
N ALA A 123 -18.51 17.58 3.41
CA ALA A 123 -19.32 18.46 2.56
C ALA A 123 -20.02 17.66 1.47
N THR A 124 -19.27 16.77 0.79
CA THR A 124 -19.83 15.86 -0.21
C THR A 124 -20.79 14.86 0.42
N VAL A 125 -20.47 14.29 1.59
CA VAL A 125 -21.39 13.38 2.30
C VAL A 125 -22.74 14.05 2.59
N LEU A 126 -22.73 15.26 3.15
CA LEU A 126 -23.95 16.00 3.47
C LEU A 126 -24.73 16.40 2.22
N SER A 127 -24.04 16.81 1.16
CA SER A 127 -24.66 17.11 -0.13
C SER A 127 -25.38 15.87 -0.69
N ASN A 128 -24.71 14.71 -0.63
CA ASN A 128 -25.26 13.48 -1.17
C ASN A 128 -26.46 12.96 -0.36
N GLU A 129 -26.38 13.02 0.96
CA GLU A 129 -27.50 12.71 1.86
C GLU A 129 -28.71 13.61 1.61
N LYS A 130 -28.49 14.92 1.37
CA LYS A 130 -29.56 15.84 1.01
C LYS A 130 -30.21 15.46 -0.32
N ILE A 131 -29.41 15.18 -1.35
CA ILE A 131 -29.92 14.74 -2.66
C ILE A 131 -30.74 13.46 -2.52
N PHE A 132 -30.28 12.51 -1.71
CA PHE A 132 -31.03 11.28 -1.43
C PHE A 132 -32.38 11.57 -0.75
N ALA A 133 -32.38 12.41 0.28
CA ALA A 133 -33.59 12.80 0.99
C ALA A 133 -34.61 13.48 0.05
N ASP A 134 -34.15 14.44 -0.75
CA ASP A 134 -34.99 15.17 -1.72
C ASP A 134 -35.61 14.20 -2.76
N LYS A 135 -34.82 13.24 -3.27
CA LYS A 135 -35.30 12.19 -4.20
C LYS A 135 -36.33 11.25 -3.55
N ARG A 136 -36.11 10.88 -2.29
CA ARG A 136 -37.02 9.99 -1.54
C ARG A 136 -38.33 10.70 -1.25
N GLU A 137 -38.29 11.96 -0.84
CA GLU A 137 -39.49 12.79 -0.61
C GLU A 137 -40.30 12.96 -1.89
N ALA A 138 -39.65 13.30 -3.00
CA ALA A 138 -40.32 13.44 -4.30
C ALA A 138 -40.97 12.12 -4.75
N SER A 139 -40.28 11.00 -4.54
CA SER A 139 -40.80 9.66 -4.88
C SER A 139 -41.99 9.28 -4.01
N LEU A 140 -41.95 9.56 -2.70
CA LEU A 140 -43.07 9.34 -1.78
C LEU A 140 -44.28 10.20 -2.15
N LYS A 141 -44.05 11.49 -2.47
CA LYS A 141 -45.12 12.39 -2.92
C LYS A 141 -45.75 11.89 -4.22
N SER A 142 -44.94 11.47 -5.20
CA SER A 142 -45.46 10.93 -6.45
C SER A 142 -46.22 9.61 -6.26
N ALA A 143 -45.75 8.73 -5.37
CA ALA A 143 -46.46 7.50 -5.02
C ALA A 143 -47.81 7.81 -4.37
N TRP A 144 -47.84 8.76 -3.43
CA TRP A 144 -49.07 9.22 -2.79
C TRP A 144 -50.04 9.85 -3.80
N GLU A 145 -49.56 10.70 -4.71
CA GLU A 145 -50.40 11.29 -5.77
C GLU A 145 -50.98 10.24 -6.72
N LYS A 146 -50.26 9.14 -6.99
CA LYS A 146 -50.77 8.03 -7.81
C LYS A 146 -51.78 7.16 -7.05
N GLU A 147 -51.53 6.86 -5.78
CA GLU A 147 -52.40 6.05 -4.95
C GLU A 147 -53.70 6.79 -4.59
N TYR A 148 -53.59 8.09 -4.32
CA TYR A 148 -54.70 8.98 -3.96
C TYR A 148 -55.16 9.88 -5.12
N GLN A 149 -54.79 9.54 -6.37
CA GLN A 149 -55.54 9.97 -7.54
C GLN A 149 -56.92 9.30 -7.48
N VAL A 150 -57.80 9.91 -6.68
CA VAL A 150 -59.23 9.73 -6.71
C VAL A 150 -59.64 9.91 -8.16
N ASN A 151 -59.94 8.81 -8.85
CA ASN A 151 -60.81 8.87 -10.01
C ASN A 151 -62.04 9.66 -9.54
N PRO A 152 -62.32 10.87 -10.07
CA PRO A 152 -63.66 11.42 -9.91
C PRO A 152 -64.59 10.32 -10.44
N PRO A 153 -65.64 9.91 -9.70
CA PRO A 153 -66.48 8.81 -10.16
C PRO A 153 -66.92 9.12 -11.59
N ALA A 154 -66.62 8.18 -12.50
CA ALA A 154 -66.98 8.29 -13.91
C ALA A 154 -68.50 8.32 -14.02
N GLY A 155 -69.06 9.52 -13.99
CA GLY A 155 -70.48 9.78 -14.08
C GLY A 155 -70.68 11.02 -14.92
N ASN A 156 -71.18 10.79 -16.14
CA ASN A 156 -71.69 11.80 -17.06
C ASN A 156 -72.36 12.99 -16.36
N GLY A 157 -72.03 14.19 -16.83
CA GLY A 157 -72.93 15.34 -16.71
C GLY A 157 -72.22 16.60 -16.27
N SER A 158 -72.29 17.61 -17.13
CA SER A 158 -72.15 19.02 -16.76
C SER A 158 -72.96 19.33 -15.49
N GLY A 159 -72.29 19.40 -14.34
CA GLY A 159 -72.95 19.65 -13.06
C GLY A 159 -71.91 19.96 -12.02
N ARG A 160 -71.95 21.21 -11.53
CA ARG A 160 -71.16 21.77 -10.43
C ARG A 160 -70.90 20.70 -9.35
N VAL A 161 -69.64 20.30 -9.17
CA VAL A 161 -69.24 19.31 -8.16
C VAL A 161 -69.69 19.80 -6.78
N ASP A 162 -70.63 19.09 -6.15
CA ASP A 162 -71.12 19.42 -4.81
C ASP A 162 -70.17 18.83 -3.76
N LEU A 163 -69.18 19.64 -3.37
CA LEU A 163 -68.21 19.31 -2.32
C LEU A 163 -68.89 18.89 -1.01
N SER A 164 -70.08 19.43 -0.71
CA SER A 164 -70.83 19.11 0.51
C SER A 164 -71.28 17.65 0.53
N LYS A 165 -71.68 17.12 -0.63
CA LYS A 165 -72.08 15.71 -0.77
C LYS A 165 -70.89 14.77 -0.61
N GLN A 166 -69.73 15.12 -1.17
CA GLN A 166 -68.52 14.30 -1.06
C GLN A 166 -67.95 14.29 0.37
N ILE A 167 -68.07 15.40 1.11
CA ILE A 167 -67.72 15.47 2.53
C ILE A 167 -68.59 14.52 3.35
N ALA A 168 -69.91 14.50 3.09
CA ALA A 168 -70.84 13.61 3.77
C ALA A 168 -70.56 12.13 3.46
N GLU A 169 -70.28 11.78 2.21
CA GLU A 169 -69.94 10.41 1.79
C GLU A 169 -68.57 9.95 2.34
N ALA A 170 -67.60 10.87 2.49
CA ALA A 170 -66.33 10.58 3.13
C ALA A 170 -66.50 10.35 4.65
N GLN A 171 -67.36 11.15 5.29
CA GLN A 171 -67.71 10.97 6.70
C GLN A 171 -68.46 9.65 6.95
N GLU A 172 -69.41 9.28 6.07
CA GLU A 172 -70.18 8.03 6.17
C GLU A 172 -69.30 6.80 5.97
N ARG A 173 -68.30 6.87 5.08
CA ARG A 173 -67.31 5.81 4.87
C ARG A 173 -66.20 5.77 5.92
N GLY A 174 -66.17 6.72 6.86
CA GLY A 174 -65.11 6.83 7.87
C GLY A 174 -63.74 7.23 7.30
N ASP A 175 -63.69 7.73 6.06
CA ASP A 175 -62.47 8.17 5.39
C ASP A 175 -62.12 9.60 5.81
N MET A 176 -61.54 9.71 7.00
CA MET A 176 -61.21 10.99 7.64
C MET A 176 -60.13 11.79 6.91
N VAL A 177 -59.30 11.13 6.09
CA VAL A 177 -58.26 11.78 5.28
C VAL A 177 -58.89 12.51 4.10
N THR A 178 -59.78 11.83 3.37
CA THR A 178 -60.56 12.43 2.28
C THR A 178 -61.53 13.50 2.81
N TYR A 179 -62.12 13.28 3.98
CA TYR A 179 -62.93 14.30 4.65
C TYR A 179 -62.14 15.60 4.90
N ALA A 180 -60.95 15.50 5.51
CA ALA A 180 -60.14 16.67 5.85
C ALA A 180 -59.65 17.44 4.61
N SER A 181 -59.31 16.75 3.52
CA SER A 181 -58.89 17.40 2.27
C SER A 181 -60.04 18.14 1.59
N LEU A 182 -61.23 17.53 1.53
CA LEU A 182 -62.42 18.12 0.92
C LEU A 182 -62.94 19.33 1.71
N VAL A 183 -62.92 19.26 3.05
CA VAL A 183 -63.29 20.40 3.91
C VAL A 183 -62.35 21.60 3.67
N ARG A 184 -61.04 21.35 3.54
CA ARG A 184 -60.08 22.43 3.20
C ARG A 184 -60.37 23.01 1.83
N GLN A 185 -60.57 22.16 0.82
CA GLN A 185 -60.89 22.61 -0.54
C GLN A 185 -62.17 23.45 -0.59
N GLN A 186 -63.20 23.08 0.17
CA GLN A 186 -64.43 23.87 0.29
C GLN A 186 -64.20 25.23 0.96
N SER A 187 -63.38 25.27 2.01
CA SER A 187 -63.01 26.52 2.69
C SER A 187 -62.24 27.48 1.77
N GLU A 188 -61.31 26.96 0.96
CA GLU A 188 -60.53 27.74 0.00
C GLU A 188 -61.40 28.26 -1.16
N ALA A 189 -62.34 27.43 -1.64
CA ALA A 189 -63.28 27.83 -2.68
C ALA A 189 -64.25 28.92 -2.20
N ASN A 190 -64.63 28.89 -0.92
CA ASN A 190 -65.46 29.93 -0.31
C ASN A 190 -64.68 31.21 0.00
N ALA A 191 -63.40 31.10 0.35
CA ALA A 191 -62.54 32.26 0.60
C ALA A 191 -62.16 33.03 -0.68
N LYS A 192 -62.27 32.39 -1.86
CA LYS A 192 -61.99 32.99 -3.18
C LYS A 192 -63.23 33.59 -3.86
N ARG A 193 -64.40 33.58 -3.21
CA ARG A 193 -65.62 34.25 -3.67
C ARG A 193 -65.84 35.55 -2.91
#